data_AF-A0A915P0J2-F1
#
_entry.id   AF-A0A915P0J2-F1
#
_cell.length_a   1.000
_cell.length_b   1.000
_cell.length_c   1.000
_cell.angle_alpha   90.00
_cell.angle_beta   90.00
_cell.angle_gamma   90.00
#
_symmetry.space_group_name_H-M   'P 1'
#
loop_
_entity.id
_entity.type
_entity.pdbx_description
1 polymer ?
#
loop_
_entity_poly.entity_id
_entity_poly.type
_entity_poly.pdbx_seq_one_letter_code
_entity_poly.pdbx_strand_id
1 'polypeptide(L)'
;MSLEEELFKIPKLQFPEDLSKISFLFKENGFVKIDGVFSKQEVEEMKNEMKKIIEEFEPSKHPKAIFTSNEQKHVSDNYFLKSVDKISFFYEEGAIDENTGKLVVEKEKALNKVGHGGCLIGIWIALDNSKIENGCLYFAPKSHKDFADQTKNYKFVRNLQNIAKNEGPFLEFKGKKPQINNLKYIPIECESGSLILIHGNVLHKSEKNTSNYQRNVYAFHLIDLEENEEWGNTNWLQENKKYKFPELFKN
;
A
#
# COMPACT_ATOMS: atom_id res chain seq x y z
N MET A 1 -2.31 -31.10 14.18
CA MET A 1 -2.58 -29.83 13.48
C MET A 1 -3.85 -29.26 14.09
N SER A 2 -3.82 -28.05 14.62
CA SER A 2 -5.00 -27.43 15.25
C SER A 2 -5.98 -26.96 14.16
N LEU A 3 -7.28 -26.87 14.48
CA LEU A 3 -8.30 -26.27 13.58
C LEU A 3 -7.92 -24.85 13.13
N GLU A 4 -7.16 -24.11 13.95
CA GLU A 4 -6.63 -22.80 13.57
C GLU A 4 -5.62 -22.89 12.43
N GLU A 5 -4.73 -23.88 12.41
CA GLU A 5 -3.72 -24.03 11.35
C GLU A 5 -4.34 -24.34 9.98
N GLU A 6 -5.52 -24.96 9.93
CA GLU A 6 -6.26 -25.19 8.68
C GLU A 6 -6.98 -23.94 8.16
N LEU A 7 -7.51 -23.10 9.06
CA LEU A 7 -8.17 -21.84 8.73
C LEU A 7 -7.24 -20.80 8.08
N PHE A 8 -5.93 -20.93 8.28
CA PHE A 8 -4.92 -20.01 7.74
C PHE A 8 -4.09 -20.60 6.59
N LYS A 9 -4.38 -21.81 6.10
CA LYS A 9 -3.74 -22.31 4.88
C LYS A 9 -4.21 -21.48 3.69
N ILE A 10 -3.32 -20.66 3.16
CA ILE A 10 -3.54 -19.99 1.88
C ILE A 10 -3.62 -21.09 0.81
N PRO A 11 -4.77 -21.30 0.17
CA PRO A 11 -4.87 -22.32 -0.85
C PRO A 11 -4.02 -21.90 -2.05
N LYS A 12 -3.43 -22.89 -2.73
CA LYS A 12 -2.94 -22.66 -4.10
C LYS A 12 -4.16 -22.42 -4.98
N LEU A 13 -4.16 -21.29 -5.68
CA LEU A 13 -5.23 -20.85 -6.58
C LEU A 13 -4.60 -20.59 -7.95
N GLN A 14 -5.36 -20.86 -9.00
CA GLN A 14 -5.01 -20.51 -10.38
C GLN A 14 -6.03 -19.52 -10.92
N PHE A 15 -5.55 -18.49 -11.61
CA PHE A 15 -6.41 -17.54 -12.31
C PHE A 15 -6.29 -17.80 -13.81
N PRO A 16 -7.41 -17.89 -14.55
CA PRO A 16 -8.80 -17.59 -14.13
C PRO A 16 -9.62 -18.77 -13.58
N GLU A 17 -9.07 -19.98 -13.47
CA GLU A 17 -9.83 -21.20 -13.18
C GLU A 17 -10.54 -21.19 -11.82
N ASP A 18 -9.91 -20.62 -10.79
CA ASP A 18 -10.43 -20.57 -9.43
C ASP A 18 -11.19 -19.27 -9.09
N LEU A 19 -11.68 -18.52 -10.09
CA LEU A 19 -12.31 -17.20 -9.91
C LEU A 19 -13.39 -17.15 -8.80
N SER A 20 -14.27 -18.15 -8.73
CA SER A 20 -15.31 -18.21 -7.69
C SER A 20 -14.71 -18.33 -6.27
N LYS A 21 -13.65 -19.13 -6.14
CA LYS A 21 -12.94 -19.34 -4.87
C LYS A 21 -12.10 -18.13 -4.49
N ILE A 22 -11.47 -17.48 -5.47
CA ILE A 22 -10.77 -16.20 -5.31
C ILE A 22 -11.74 -15.14 -4.76
N SER A 23 -12.90 -14.97 -5.39
CA SER A 23 -13.93 -14.01 -4.96
C SER A 23 -14.43 -14.30 -3.55
N PHE A 24 -14.71 -15.58 -3.24
CA PHE A 24 -15.12 -16.00 -1.91
C PHE A 24 -14.06 -15.67 -0.85
N LEU A 25 -12.80 -16.06 -1.06
CA LEU A 25 -11.72 -15.82 -0.11
C LEU A 25 -11.44 -14.34 0.09
N PHE A 26 -11.48 -13.54 -0.99
CA PHE A 26 -11.35 -12.09 -0.89
C PHE A 26 -12.46 -11.48 -0.03
N LYS A 27 -13.72 -11.85 -0.28
CA LYS A 27 -14.86 -11.38 0.52
C LYS A 27 -14.78 -11.85 1.97
N GLU A 28 -14.35 -13.09 2.21
CA GLU A 28 -14.28 -13.67 3.55
C GLU A 28 -13.12 -13.15 4.38
N ASN A 29 -11.92 -13.09 3.82
CA ASN A 29 -10.71 -12.75 4.55
C ASN A 29 -10.33 -11.27 4.45
N GLY A 30 -10.85 -10.56 3.44
CA GLY A 30 -10.45 -9.18 3.13
C GLY A 30 -9.20 -9.11 2.26
N PHE A 31 -8.64 -10.25 1.86
CA PHE A 31 -7.54 -10.33 0.92
C PHE A 31 -7.48 -11.73 0.29
N VAL A 32 -6.78 -11.85 -0.83
CA VAL A 32 -6.47 -13.15 -1.44
C VAL A 32 -5.13 -13.07 -2.18
N LYS A 33 -4.31 -14.11 -2.04
CA LYS A 33 -3.07 -14.29 -2.81
C LYS A 33 -3.33 -15.25 -3.96
N ILE A 34 -2.82 -14.91 -5.14
CA ILE A 34 -2.88 -15.72 -6.35
C ILE A 34 -1.44 -15.83 -6.86
N ASP A 35 -0.89 -17.03 -6.89
CA ASP A 35 0.48 -17.27 -7.33
C ASP A 35 0.52 -17.41 -8.87
N GLY A 36 1.59 -16.92 -9.51
CA GLY A 36 1.83 -17.14 -10.95
C GLY A 36 0.87 -16.44 -11.90
N VAL A 37 0.23 -15.34 -11.48
CA VAL A 37 -0.62 -14.52 -12.36
C VAL A 37 0.19 -13.90 -13.50
N PHE A 38 1.42 -13.49 -13.19
CA PHE A 38 2.35 -12.94 -14.17
C PHE A 38 3.48 -13.93 -14.44
N SER A 39 3.78 -14.11 -15.72
CA SER A 39 4.90 -14.90 -16.19
C SER A 39 6.24 -14.25 -15.80
N LYS A 40 7.31 -15.04 -15.84
CA LYS A 40 8.67 -14.53 -15.61
C LYS A 40 9.04 -13.40 -16.56
N GLN A 41 8.58 -13.46 -17.80
CA GLN A 41 8.84 -12.44 -18.81
C GLN A 41 8.12 -11.13 -18.45
N GLU A 42 6.84 -11.17 -18.12
CA GLU A 42 6.07 -9.97 -17.73
C GLU A 42 6.65 -9.32 -16.47
N VAL A 43 7.09 -10.12 -15.50
CA VAL A 43 7.77 -9.59 -14.31
C VAL A 43 9.07 -8.89 -14.66
N GLU A 44 9.86 -9.47 -15.58
CA GLU A 44 11.12 -8.86 -16.02
C GLU A 44 10.87 -7.55 -16.80
N GLU A 45 9.83 -7.49 -17.64
CA GLU A 45 9.41 -6.26 -18.31
C GLU A 45 9.01 -5.18 -17.30
N MET A 46 8.19 -5.54 -16.30
CA MET A 46 7.81 -4.63 -15.21
C MET A 46 9.01 -4.13 -14.40
N LYS A 47 9.97 -5.01 -14.10
CA LYS A 47 11.22 -4.66 -13.41
C LYS A 47 12.09 -3.71 -14.22
N ASN A 48 12.22 -3.95 -15.52
CA ASN A 48 12.99 -3.09 -16.40
C ASN A 48 12.39 -1.68 -16.46
N GLU A 49 11.07 -1.56 -16.48
CA GLU A 49 10.42 -0.26 -16.42
C GLU A 49 10.63 0.43 -15.06
N MET A 50 10.50 -0.31 -13.95
CA MET A 50 10.82 0.20 -12.61
C MET A 50 12.27 0.70 -12.54
N LYS A 51 13.21 -0.03 -13.16
CA LYS A 51 14.62 0.36 -13.19
C LYS A 51 14.83 1.67 -13.93
N LYS A 52 14.23 1.88 -15.10
CA LYS A 52 14.30 3.16 -15.82
C LYS A 52 13.80 4.32 -14.95
N ILE A 53 12.65 4.11 -14.31
CA ILE A 53 12.04 5.08 -13.40
C ILE A 53 12.98 5.41 -12.22
N ILE A 54 13.67 4.41 -11.65
CA ILE A 54 14.65 4.59 -10.56
C ILE A 54 15.96 5.22 -11.06
N GLU A 55 16.35 5.01 -12.31
CA GLU A 55 17.55 5.64 -12.91
C GLU A 55 17.33 7.13 -13.18
N GLU A 56 16.12 7.51 -13.60
CA GLU A 56 15.71 8.91 -13.76
C GLU A 56 15.46 9.61 -12.42
N PHE A 57 15.33 8.85 -11.33
CA PHE A 57 15.13 9.39 -9.99
C PHE A 57 16.42 10.03 -9.43
N GLU A 58 16.38 11.33 -9.17
CA GLU A 58 17.45 12.06 -8.49
C GLU A 58 17.13 12.28 -6.99
N PRO A 59 17.75 11.53 -6.05
CA PRO A 59 17.42 11.62 -4.61
C PRO A 59 17.67 13.00 -3.99
N SER A 60 18.61 13.78 -4.53
CA SER A 60 18.98 15.11 -4.03
C SER A 60 17.93 16.18 -4.34
N LYS A 61 17.15 16.00 -5.41
CA LYS A 61 16.09 16.92 -5.85
C LYS A 61 14.71 16.57 -5.27
N HIS A 62 14.63 15.47 -4.54
CA HIS A 62 13.37 14.89 -4.10
C HIS A 62 13.18 14.96 -2.58
N PRO A 63 12.01 15.40 -2.07
CA PRO A 63 11.77 15.47 -0.63
C PRO A 63 11.87 14.09 0.04
N LYS A 64 12.44 14.08 1.23
CA LYS A 64 12.71 12.88 2.03
C LYS A 64 11.50 12.54 2.90
N ALA A 65 10.44 11.99 2.30
CA ALA A 65 9.29 11.51 3.03
C ALA A 65 9.50 10.06 3.45
N ILE A 66 9.56 9.80 4.75
CA ILE A 66 9.62 8.45 5.33
C ILE A 66 8.19 8.02 5.62
N PHE A 67 7.77 6.83 5.17
CA PHE A 67 6.47 6.28 5.56
C PHE A 67 6.61 5.65 6.94
N THR A 68 6.17 6.35 7.99
CA THR A 68 6.09 5.81 9.34
C THR A 68 4.65 5.89 9.84
N SER A 69 4.25 4.93 10.69
CA SER A 69 2.92 4.93 11.33
C SER A 69 2.84 5.88 12.54
N ASN A 70 3.89 6.68 12.79
CA ASN A 70 4.02 7.59 13.91
C ASN A 70 4.05 9.06 13.43
N GLU A 71 3.35 9.92 14.17
CA GLU A 71 3.08 11.32 13.85
C GLU A 71 4.31 12.25 13.95
N GLN A 72 5.21 12.31 12.95
CA GLN A 72 6.22 13.38 12.77
C GLN A 72 6.57 13.47 11.26
N LYS A 73 6.81 14.58 10.55
CA LYS A 73 6.99 16.03 10.80
C LYS A 73 6.80 16.75 9.43
N HIS A 74 6.38 18.02 9.47
CA HIS A 74 6.01 18.98 8.40
C HIS A 74 6.68 18.95 6.99
N VAL A 75 7.81 18.28 6.79
CA VAL A 75 8.49 18.20 5.47
C VAL A 75 7.84 17.16 4.56
N SER A 76 7.12 16.19 5.14
CA SER A 76 6.43 15.13 4.40
C SER A 76 5.19 15.64 3.65
N ASP A 77 4.39 16.53 4.27
CA ASP A 77 3.01 16.78 3.82
C ASP A 77 2.93 17.45 2.46
N ASN A 78 3.82 18.42 2.20
CA ASN A 78 3.93 19.07 0.90
C ASN A 78 4.39 18.13 -0.21
N TYR A 79 5.18 17.12 0.14
CA TYR A 79 5.58 16.07 -0.79
C TYR A 79 4.43 15.10 -1.07
N PHE A 80 3.73 14.62 -0.03
CA PHE A 80 2.53 13.78 -0.16
C PHE A 80 1.40 14.47 -0.95
N LEU A 81 1.32 15.80 -0.94
CA LEU A 81 0.34 16.55 -1.72
C LEU A 81 0.79 16.88 -3.15
N LYS A 82 2.11 16.89 -3.41
CA LYS A 82 2.70 17.07 -4.75
C LYS A 82 3.04 15.74 -5.42
N SER A 83 2.95 14.62 -4.71
CA SER A 83 3.10 13.25 -5.24
C SER A 83 1.91 12.80 -6.06
N VAL A 84 0.81 13.54 -6.04
CA VAL A 84 -0.45 13.15 -6.67
C VAL A 84 -0.30 12.95 -8.19
N ASP A 85 0.51 13.79 -8.86
CA ASP A 85 0.73 13.72 -10.31
C ASP A 85 2.06 13.06 -10.70
N LYS A 86 2.75 12.39 -9.77
CA LYS A 86 4.13 11.88 -9.98
C LYS A 86 4.35 10.51 -9.36
N ILE A 87 5.20 9.70 -9.99
CA ILE A 87 5.73 8.50 -9.36
C ILE A 87 6.47 8.91 -8.10
N SER A 88 6.03 8.37 -6.96
CA SER A 88 6.43 8.87 -5.65
C SER A 88 7.00 7.76 -4.80
N PHE A 89 8.17 8.06 -4.24
CA PHE A 89 9.04 7.11 -3.57
C PHE A 89 8.96 7.32 -2.06
N PHE A 90 8.56 6.28 -1.33
CA PHE A 90 8.42 6.30 0.12
C PHE A 90 9.55 5.53 0.77
N TYR A 91 10.34 6.23 1.58
CA TYR A 91 11.51 5.63 2.21
C TYR A 91 11.12 4.69 3.37
N GLU A 92 11.84 3.56 3.52
CA GLU A 92 11.69 2.67 4.67
C GLU A 92 12.09 3.37 5.98
N GLU A 93 11.52 2.91 7.09
CA GLU A 93 11.86 3.38 8.42
C GLU A 93 13.34 3.08 8.75
N GLY A 94 14.11 4.15 8.97
CA GLY A 94 15.56 4.09 9.17
C GLY A 94 16.40 4.01 7.88
N ALA A 95 15.80 4.21 6.70
CA ALA A 95 16.57 4.34 5.45
C ALA A 95 17.32 5.68 5.33
N ILE A 96 16.99 6.65 6.19
CA ILE A 96 17.56 7.99 6.21
C ILE A 96 18.21 8.23 7.58
N ASP A 97 19.46 8.68 7.57
CA ASP A 97 20.14 9.15 8.78
C ASP A 97 19.52 10.48 9.25
N GLU A 98 19.02 10.53 10.48
CA GLU A 98 18.28 11.68 11.01
C GLU A 98 19.14 12.94 11.19
N ASN A 99 20.46 12.81 11.31
CA ASN A 99 21.38 13.92 11.54
C ASN A 99 21.90 14.56 10.24
N THR A 100 22.02 13.75 9.18
CA THR A 100 22.64 14.15 7.91
C THR A 100 21.63 14.16 6.76
N GLY A 101 20.48 13.50 6.94
CA GLY A 101 19.47 13.29 5.92
C GLY A 101 19.94 12.41 4.76
N LYS A 102 21.10 11.74 4.83
CA LYS A 102 21.59 10.89 3.73
C LYS A 102 20.97 9.49 3.81
N LEU A 103 20.86 8.83 2.66
CA LEU A 103 20.47 7.42 2.62
C LEU A 103 21.57 6.59 3.29
N VAL A 104 21.18 5.73 4.22
CA VAL A 104 22.08 4.77 4.88
C VAL A 104 22.00 3.37 4.27
N VAL A 105 21.05 3.17 3.36
CA VAL A 105 20.88 1.95 2.55
C VAL A 105 20.92 2.32 1.07
N GLU A 106 21.28 1.36 0.22
CA GLU A 106 21.26 1.53 -1.24
C GLU A 106 19.86 1.98 -1.71
N LYS A 107 19.81 2.84 -2.74
CA LYS A 107 18.57 3.52 -3.19
C LYS A 107 17.45 2.55 -3.54
N GLU A 108 17.81 1.37 -4.03
CA GLU A 108 16.91 0.29 -4.45
C GLU A 108 16.27 -0.43 -3.25
N LYS A 109 16.90 -0.40 -2.08
CA LYS A 109 16.41 -1.05 -0.85
C LYS A 109 15.50 -0.15 -0.02
N ALA A 110 15.33 1.10 -0.44
CA ALA A 110 14.73 2.12 0.40
C ALA A 110 13.21 2.28 0.18
N LEU A 111 12.56 1.53 -0.71
CA LEU A 111 11.19 1.83 -1.18
C LEU A 111 10.12 0.89 -0.59
N ASN A 112 9.05 1.43 0.02
CA ASN A 112 8.08 0.62 0.77
C ASN A 112 6.65 0.48 0.15
N LYS A 113 5.77 1.51 0.07
CA LYS A 113 4.37 1.41 -0.51
C LYS A 113 3.55 2.74 -0.55
N VAL A 114 2.37 2.76 -1.23
CA VAL A 114 1.34 3.87 -1.29
C VAL A 114 -0.11 3.33 -1.18
N GLY A 115 -1.09 4.01 -0.53
CA GLY A 115 -2.57 3.74 -0.64
C GLY A 115 -3.56 4.43 0.36
N HIS A 116 -4.86 4.64 0.00
CA HIS A 116 -6.01 5.07 0.87
C HIS A 116 -7.42 4.91 0.24
N GLY A 117 -8.48 4.70 1.05
CA GLY A 117 -9.73 3.99 0.71
C GLY A 117 -11.11 4.67 0.59
N GLY A 118 -12.02 3.83 0.06
CA GLY A 118 -13.47 3.91 -0.21
C GLY A 118 -13.77 2.87 -1.31
N CYS A 119 -14.69 1.89 -1.11
CA CYS A 119 -14.86 0.65 -1.93
C CYS A 119 -13.59 0.20 -2.68
N LEU A 120 -12.48 0.22 -1.96
CA LEU A 120 -11.17 0.22 -2.58
C LEU A 120 -10.66 -1.21 -2.65
N ILE A 121 -10.03 -1.53 -3.77
CA ILE A 121 -9.25 -2.74 -3.95
C ILE A 121 -7.79 -2.33 -4.17
N GLY A 122 -6.94 -2.71 -3.23
CA GLY A 122 -5.50 -2.67 -3.42
C GLY A 122 -5.06 -3.85 -4.28
N ILE A 123 -4.30 -3.57 -5.33
CA ILE A 123 -3.62 -4.55 -6.17
C ILE A 123 -2.16 -4.50 -5.81
N TRP A 124 -1.60 -5.62 -5.40
CA TRP A 124 -0.19 -5.73 -5.03
C TRP A 124 0.46 -6.85 -5.84
N ILE A 125 1.45 -6.51 -6.67
CA ILE A 125 2.13 -7.42 -7.58
C ILE A 125 3.56 -7.63 -7.08
N ALA A 126 3.93 -8.88 -6.82
CA ALA A 126 5.28 -9.26 -6.43
C ALA A 126 6.20 -9.24 -7.66
N LEU A 127 7.18 -8.33 -7.70
CA LEU A 127 8.23 -8.38 -8.72
C LEU A 127 9.42 -9.22 -8.25
N ASP A 128 9.68 -9.22 -6.95
CA ASP A 128 10.63 -10.11 -6.29
C ASP A 128 9.91 -11.11 -5.38
N ASN A 129 10.64 -12.17 -5.01
CA ASN A 129 10.18 -13.04 -3.93
C ASN A 129 10.04 -12.23 -2.64
N SER A 130 8.89 -12.38 -1.98
CA SER A 130 8.55 -11.67 -0.77
C SER A 130 8.31 -12.69 0.33
N LYS A 131 9.21 -12.67 1.30
CA LYS A 131 9.38 -13.58 2.43
C LYS A 131 9.32 -12.81 3.74
N ILE A 132 9.23 -13.53 4.85
CA ILE A 132 9.19 -12.91 6.18
C ILE A 132 10.42 -12.01 6.41
N GLU A 133 11.62 -12.48 6.07
CA GLU A 133 12.88 -11.77 6.32
C GLU A 133 13.07 -10.49 5.49
N ASN A 134 12.42 -10.39 4.33
CA ASN A 134 12.49 -9.22 3.45
C ASN A 134 11.21 -8.36 3.45
N GLY A 135 10.32 -8.58 4.43
CA GLY A 135 9.18 -7.72 4.70
C GLY A 135 7.92 -8.07 3.89
N CYS A 136 7.53 -9.34 3.83
CA CYS A 136 6.24 -9.73 3.25
C CYS A 136 5.05 -9.03 3.96
N LEU A 137 3.89 -9.02 3.30
CA LEU A 137 2.68 -8.44 3.88
C LEU A 137 2.12 -9.36 4.96
N TYR A 138 1.67 -8.75 6.05
CA TYR A 138 0.90 -9.39 7.10
C TYR A 138 -0.54 -8.88 7.05
N PHE A 139 -1.49 -9.79 7.15
CA PHE A 139 -2.92 -9.46 7.17
C PHE A 139 -3.57 -9.98 8.44
N ALA A 140 -4.53 -9.24 8.97
CA ALA A 140 -5.47 -9.78 9.95
C ALA A 140 -6.74 -10.22 9.21
N PRO A 141 -6.94 -11.54 8.98
CA PRO A 141 -8.10 -12.03 8.24
C PRO A 141 -9.41 -11.60 8.91
N LYS A 142 -10.43 -11.32 8.09
CA LYS A 142 -11.79 -10.89 8.53
C LYS A 142 -11.86 -9.51 9.17
N SER A 143 -10.74 -8.84 9.41
CA SER A 143 -10.71 -7.54 10.08
C SER A 143 -11.50 -6.44 9.35
N HIS A 144 -11.66 -6.56 8.02
CA HIS A 144 -12.51 -5.67 7.22
C HIS A 144 -14.00 -5.78 7.54
N LYS A 145 -14.44 -6.90 8.12
CA LYS A 145 -15.81 -7.12 8.63
C LYS A 145 -15.87 -6.83 10.13
N ASP A 146 -15.02 -7.50 10.90
CA ASP A 146 -15.10 -7.55 12.37
C ASP A 146 -14.83 -6.18 13.02
N PHE A 147 -14.04 -5.33 12.37
CA PHE A 147 -13.64 -4.03 12.90
C PHE A 147 -14.08 -2.85 12.04
N ALA A 148 -14.94 -3.07 11.03
CA ALA A 148 -15.42 -2.03 10.12
C ALA A 148 -15.96 -0.80 10.87
N ASP A 149 -16.79 -1.02 11.90
CA ASP A 149 -17.37 0.06 12.69
C ASP A 149 -16.36 0.81 13.57
N GLN A 150 -15.28 0.15 13.97
CA GLN A 150 -14.23 0.74 14.79
C GLN A 150 -13.23 1.53 13.95
N THR A 151 -12.99 1.09 12.71
CA THR A 151 -12.00 1.68 11.81
C THR A 151 -12.59 2.78 10.90
N LYS A 152 -13.90 2.76 10.60
CA LYS A 152 -14.53 3.69 9.64
C LYS A 152 -14.34 5.18 9.93
N ASN A 153 -14.15 5.54 11.20
CA ASN A 153 -14.04 6.94 11.62
C ASN A 153 -12.59 7.39 11.78
N TYR A 154 -11.60 6.49 11.70
CA TYR A 154 -10.19 6.84 11.77
C TYR A 154 -9.59 6.95 10.37
N LYS A 155 -9.39 8.19 9.89
CA LYS A 155 -9.02 8.47 8.50
C LYS A 155 -7.82 9.41 8.42
N PHE A 156 -6.91 9.15 7.49
CA PHE A 156 -5.86 10.08 7.12
C PHE A 156 -6.37 11.03 6.03
N VAL A 157 -6.46 12.33 6.33
CA VAL A 157 -7.17 13.31 5.50
C VAL A 157 -6.37 14.60 5.34
N ARG A 158 -6.77 15.42 4.36
CA ARG A 158 -6.31 16.80 4.22
C ARG A 158 -6.90 17.68 5.31
N ASN A 159 -6.04 18.46 5.95
CA ASN A 159 -6.46 19.60 6.76
C ASN A 159 -6.65 20.82 5.86
N LEU A 160 -7.87 21.01 5.36
CA LEU A 160 -8.20 22.10 4.42
C LEU A 160 -7.99 23.50 5.01
N GLN A 161 -8.10 23.67 6.33
CA GLN A 161 -7.87 24.96 6.99
C GLN A 161 -6.38 25.33 6.95
N ASN A 162 -5.52 24.39 7.32
CA ASN A 162 -4.07 24.57 7.30
C ASN A 162 -3.55 24.79 5.89
N ILE A 163 -4.09 24.05 4.91
CA ILE A 163 -3.77 24.26 3.48
C ILE A 163 -4.15 25.69 3.03
N ALA A 164 -5.36 26.16 3.37
CA ALA A 164 -5.82 27.49 2.97
C ALA A 164 -4.98 28.62 3.58
N LYS A 165 -4.48 28.44 4.81
CA LYS A 165 -3.62 29.39 5.51
C LYS A 165 -2.13 29.21 5.18
N ASN A 166 -1.77 28.11 4.52
CA ASN A 166 -0.38 27.69 4.30
C ASN A 166 0.43 27.60 5.61
N GLU A 167 -0.21 27.12 6.67
CA GLU A 167 0.33 27.05 8.03
C GLU A 167 -0.01 25.70 8.68
N GLY A 168 0.93 25.09 9.40
CA GLY A 168 0.72 23.83 10.10
C GLY A 168 0.79 22.59 9.21
N PRO A 169 0.42 21.40 9.74
CA PRO A 169 0.41 20.17 8.94
C PRO A 169 -0.75 20.19 7.96
N PHE A 170 -0.50 19.80 6.71
CA PHE A 170 -1.54 19.77 5.67
C PHE A 170 -2.32 18.45 5.67
N LEU A 171 -1.83 17.45 6.39
CA LEU A 171 -2.44 16.14 6.55
C LEU A 171 -2.60 15.83 8.03
N GLU A 172 -3.68 15.14 8.39
CA GLU A 172 -3.95 14.74 9.76
C GLU A 172 -4.74 13.43 9.83
N PHE A 173 -4.60 12.71 10.94
CA PHE A 173 -5.54 11.66 11.29
C PHE A 173 -6.77 12.28 11.96
N LYS A 174 -7.95 12.09 11.36
CA LYS A 174 -9.23 12.40 12.00
C LYS A 174 -9.83 11.17 12.63
N GLY A 175 -10.46 11.36 13.78
CA GLY A 175 -11.13 10.32 14.56
C GLY A 175 -10.24 9.62 15.57
N LYS A 176 -10.80 8.63 16.26
CA LYS A 176 -10.10 7.89 17.32
C LYS A 176 -9.41 6.68 16.72
N LYS A 177 -8.08 6.59 16.90
CA LYS A 177 -7.32 5.39 16.52
C LYS A 177 -7.93 4.16 17.22
N PRO A 178 -8.37 3.14 16.47
CA PRO A 178 -9.00 1.98 17.06
C PRO A 178 -7.98 1.18 17.87
N GLN A 179 -8.36 0.82 19.10
CA GLN A 179 -7.56 0.01 20.01
C GLN A 179 -8.02 -1.44 19.86
N ILE A 180 -7.48 -2.13 18.86
CA ILE A 180 -7.91 -3.49 18.53
C ILE A 180 -6.93 -4.47 19.16
N ASN A 181 -7.36 -5.10 20.25
CA ASN A 181 -6.59 -6.13 20.93
C ASN A 181 -6.80 -7.50 20.26
N ASN A 182 -5.83 -8.40 20.41
CA ASN A 182 -5.89 -9.80 19.95
C ASN A 182 -6.01 -9.98 18.43
N LEU A 183 -5.55 -9.02 17.62
CA LEU A 183 -5.42 -9.21 16.18
C LEU A 183 -4.34 -10.26 15.88
N LYS A 184 -4.74 -11.36 15.25
CA LYS A 184 -3.81 -12.34 14.71
C LYS A 184 -3.43 -11.95 13.28
N TYR A 185 -2.23 -11.41 13.14
CA TYR A 185 -1.64 -11.14 11.83
C TYR A 185 -0.97 -12.39 11.28
N ILE A 186 -1.23 -12.72 10.02
CA ILE A 186 -0.61 -13.83 9.31
C ILE A 186 0.31 -13.32 8.18
N PRO A 187 1.55 -13.81 8.07
CA PRO A 187 2.45 -13.46 6.98
C PRO A 187 1.99 -14.10 5.67
N ILE A 188 2.06 -13.34 4.58
CA ILE A 188 1.70 -13.77 3.23
C ILE A 188 2.95 -13.74 2.36
N GLU A 189 3.66 -14.86 2.34
CA GLU A 189 4.80 -15.04 1.44
C GLU A 189 4.35 -15.34 0.01
N CYS A 190 5.09 -14.78 -0.94
CA CYS A 190 4.80 -14.88 -2.36
C CYS A 190 6.09 -15.02 -3.17
N GLU A 191 5.99 -15.78 -4.25
CA GLU A 191 7.02 -15.80 -5.29
C GLU A 191 6.80 -14.62 -6.25
N SER A 192 7.85 -14.22 -6.95
CA SER A 192 7.78 -13.29 -8.08
C SER A 192 6.67 -13.69 -9.06
N GLY A 193 5.87 -12.71 -9.50
CA GLY A 193 4.72 -12.90 -10.39
C GLY A 193 3.39 -13.20 -9.67
N SER A 194 3.39 -13.23 -8.34
CA SER A 194 2.17 -13.36 -7.55
C SER A 194 1.40 -12.03 -7.46
N LEU A 195 0.08 -12.14 -7.35
CA LEU A 195 -0.85 -11.03 -7.12
C LEU A 195 -1.51 -11.19 -5.75
N ILE A 196 -1.61 -10.10 -5.00
CA ILE A 196 -2.44 -10.02 -3.79
C ILE A 196 -3.51 -8.94 -4.03
N LEU A 197 -4.77 -9.33 -3.90
CA LEU A 197 -5.89 -8.40 -3.83
C LEU A 197 -6.16 -8.06 -2.36
N ILE A 198 -6.37 -6.79 -2.07
CA ILE A 198 -6.47 -6.22 -0.73
C ILE A 198 -7.77 -5.42 -0.62
N HIS A 199 -8.66 -5.82 0.29
CA HIS A 199 -9.87 -5.06 0.58
C HIS A 199 -9.52 -3.78 1.33
N GLY A 200 -10.11 -2.64 0.97
CA GLY A 200 -9.69 -1.33 1.51
C GLY A 200 -9.83 -1.15 3.02
N ASN A 201 -10.64 -1.97 3.68
CA ASN A 201 -10.80 -1.99 5.14
C ASN A 201 -10.03 -3.11 5.84
N VAL A 202 -9.32 -3.99 5.13
CA VAL A 202 -8.57 -5.06 5.80
C VAL A 202 -7.32 -4.49 6.46
N LEU A 203 -7.13 -4.82 7.73
CA LEU A 203 -5.93 -4.41 8.46
C LEU A 203 -4.74 -5.23 7.95
N HIS A 204 -3.72 -4.52 7.49
CA HIS A 204 -2.50 -5.10 6.97
C HIS A 204 -1.29 -4.24 7.31
N LYS A 205 -0.11 -4.86 7.32
CA LYS A 205 1.18 -4.21 7.57
C LYS A 205 2.29 -4.90 6.80
N SER A 206 3.45 -4.28 6.74
CA SER A 206 4.71 -4.94 6.36
C SER A 206 5.74 -4.65 7.41
N GLU A 207 6.56 -5.64 7.72
CA GLU A 207 7.70 -5.47 8.60
C GLU A 207 8.91 -4.94 7.82
N LYS A 208 9.92 -4.44 8.54
CA LYS A 208 11.17 -3.95 7.95
C LYS A 208 11.90 -5.07 7.20
N ASN A 209 12.47 -4.75 6.04
CA ASN A 209 13.38 -5.66 5.34
C ASN A 209 14.70 -5.75 6.12
N THR A 210 15.00 -6.94 6.63
CA THR A 210 16.24 -7.24 7.38
C THR A 210 17.22 -8.11 6.58
N SER A 211 16.84 -8.44 5.35
CA SER A 211 17.63 -9.28 4.45
C SER A 211 18.63 -8.47 3.63
N ASN A 212 19.46 -9.17 2.86
CA ASN A 212 20.39 -8.56 1.91
C ASN A 212 19.79 -8.38 0.50
N TYR A 213 18.52 -8.75 0.29
CA TYR A 213 17.87 -8.70 -1.00
C TYR A 213 16.60 -7.83 -0.97
N GLN A 214 16.29 -7.24 -2.11
CA GLN A 214 15.18 -6.31 -2.28
C GLN A 214 13.81 -7.04 -2.34
N ARG A 215 12.75 -6.25 -2.17
CA ARG A 215 11.36 -6.69 -2.28
C ARG A 215 10.60 -5.69 -3.16
N ASN A 216 10.88 -5.69 -4.46
CA ASN A 216 10.19 -4.79 -5.39
C ASN A 216 8.77 -5.24 -5.65
N VAL A 217 7.87 -4.26 -5.66
CA VAL A 217 6.44 -4.48 -5.78
C VAL A 217 5.81 -3.35 -6.58
N TYR A 218 4.77 -3.66 -7.34
CA TYR A 218 3.82 -2.65 -7.77
C TYR A 218 2.59 -2.68 -6.87
N ALA A 219 2.15 -1.51 -6.44
CA ALA A 219 0.98 -1.34 -5.60
C ALA A 219 0.05 -0.29 -6.22
N PHE A 220 -1.14 -0.72 -6.64
CA PHE A 220 -2.17 0.14 -7.19
C PHE A 220 -3.41 0.09 -6.31
N HIS A 221 -4.22 1.12 -6.42
CA HIS A 221 -5.48 1.22 -5.71
C HIS A 221 -6.58 1.55 -6.71
N LEU A 222 -7.57 0.67 -6.77
CA LEU A 222 -8.76 0.83 -7.58
C LEU A 222 -9.91 1.21 -6.66
N ILE A 223 -10.76 2.11 -7.14
CA ILE A 223 -11.99 2.52 -6.48
C ILE A 223 -13.09 2.39 -7.52
N ASP A 224 -14.22 1.83 -7.11
CA ASP A 224 -15.47 1.88 -7.86
C ASP A 224 -16.28 3.07 -7.33
N LEU A 225 -16.72 3.95 -8.22
CA LEU A 225 -17.53 5.13 -7.91
C LEU A 225 -18.86 4.99 -8.65
N GLU A 226 -19.97 4.99 -7.92
CA GLU A 226 -21.30 5.05 -8.53
C GLU A 226 -21.55 6.45 -9.17
N GLU A 227 -22.49 6.56 -10.11
CA GLU A 227 -22.75 7.79 -10.90
C GLU A 227 -22.97 9.07 -10.06
N ASN A 228 -23.37 8.93 -8.79
CA ASN A 228 -23.65 10.05 -7.89
C ASN A 228 -22.70 10.10 -6.68
N GLU A 229 -21.65 9.28 -6.66
CA GLU A 229 -20.61 9.32 -5.63
C GLU A 229 -19.44 10.21 -6.05
N GLU A 230 -19.09 11.14 -5.19
CA GLU A 230 -17.93 12.00 -5.40
C GLU A 230 -16.75 11.53 -4.57
N TRP A 231 -15.55 11.60 -5.16
CA TRP A 231 -14.31 11.42 -4.42
C TRP A 231 -14.20 12.49 -3.33
N GLY A 232 -14.18 12.07 -2.07
CA GLY A 232 -14.24 12.97 -0.93
C GLY A 232 -13.12 14.03 -0.97
N ASN A 233 -13.47 15.31 -0.90
CA ASN A 233 -12.54 16.44 -0.97
C ASN A 233 -11.49 16.49 0.17
N THR A 234 -11.70 15.70 1.23
CA THR A 234 -10.77 15.55 2.35
C THR A 234 -9.82 14.36 2.19
N ASN A 235 -9.99 13.49 1.18
CA ASN A 235 -9.04 12.42 0.90
C ASN A 235 -7.66 13.02 0.59
N TRP A 236 -6.60 12.42 1.11
CA TRP A 236 -5.24 12.98 0.97
C TRP A 236 -4.80 13.06 -0.51
N LEU A 237 -5.20 12.09 -1.33
CA LEU A 237 -5.01 12.08 -2.78
C LEU A 237 -6.16 12.85 -3.44
N GLN A 238 -5.86 13.83 -4.29
CA GLN A 238 -6.86 14.61 -5.04
C GLN A 238 -6.35 14.94 -6.42
N GLU A 239 -7.21 14.85 -7.42
CA GLU A 239 -6.93 15.35 -8.75
C GLU A 239 -6.48 16.81 -8.76
N ASN A 240 -5.74 17.19 -9.81
CA ASN A 240 -5.32 18.56 -10.04
C ASN A 240 -5.30 18.87 -11.55
N LYS A 241 -4.77 20.03 -11.94
CA LYS A 241 -4.71 20.43 -13.36
C LYS A 241 -3.84 19.53 -14.24
N LYS A 242 -2.89 18.79 -13.64
CA LYS A 242 -1.92 17.92 -14.31
C LYS A 242 -2.22 16.43 -14.15
N TYR A 243 -3.03 16.06 -13.17
CA TYR A 243 -3.37 14.67 -12.89
C TYR A 243 -4.86 14.48 -12.65
N LYS A 244 -5.37 13.44 -13.30
CA LYS A 244 -6.72 12.93 -13.20
C LYS A 244 -6.63 11.44 -12.91
N PHE A 245 -7.56 10.91 -12.13
CA PHE A 245 -7.64 9.48 -11.91
C PHE A 245 -7.94 8.80 -13.25
N PRO A 246 -7.12 7.82 -13.69
CA PRO A 246 -7.41 7.11 -14.93
C PRO A 246 -8.70 6.31 -14.79
N GLU A 247 -9.67 6.57 -15.67
CA GLU A 247 -10.85 5.73 -15.82
C GLU A 247 -10.46 4.42 -16.51
N LEU A 248 -10.71 3.28 -15.86
CA LEU A 248 -10.48 1.96 -16.45
C LEU A 248 -11.70 1.44 -17.21
N PHE A 249 -12.89 1.73 -16.67
CA PHE A 249 -14.18 1.35 -17.25
C PHE A 249 -15.16 2.49 -17.03
N LYS A 250 -16.12 2.64 -17.95
CA LYS A 250 -17.27 3.53 -17.78
C LYS A 250 -18.43 2.69 -17.26
N ASN A 251 -19.05 3.15 -16.18
CA ASN A 251 -20.34 2.63 -15.72
C ASN A 251 -21.44 2.98 -16.71
#